data_AF-A0A7W0ZGN1-F1
#
_entry.id   AF-A0A7W0ZGN1-F1
#
_cell.length_a   1.000
_cell.length_b   1.000
_cell.length_c   1.000
_cell.angle_alpha   90.00
_cell.angle_beta   90.00
_cell.angle_gamma   90.00
#
_symmetry.space_group_name_H-M   'P 1'
#
loop_
_entity.id
_entity.type
_entity.pdbx_description
1 polymer ?
#
loop_
_entity_poly.entity_id
_entity_poly.type
_entity_poly.pdbx_seq_one_letter_code
_entity_poly.pdbx_strand_id
1 'polypeptide(L)'
;MEELAAARIGSTFNQYAEGPRARLLCERLSRYLEEQADALVLLVGEAPGYRGARVSGIPFTSERQLTGSGPAEATATIVHRVLDELGLQEEHVLLWNVVPTHPGTASSNRRPTRAEIDFGLRFFEPLAEGRAVVAVGRVAERAFRCPSVRHPSHGGAEAFRSSLRSVTSSDV
;
A
#
# COMPACT_ATOMS: atom_id res chain seq x y z
N MET A 1 -13.98 6.66 3.28
CA MET A 1 -14.11 6.05 1.93
C MET A 1 -14.78 6.95 0.91
N GLU A 2 -15.90 7.60 1.22
CA GLU A 2 -16.59 8.50 0.27
C GLU A 2 -15.67 9.57 -0.32
N GLU A 3 -14.83 10.18 0.51
CA GLU A 3 -13.86 11.19 0.08
C GLU A 3 -12.85 10.64 -0.94
N LEU A 4 -12.29 9.44 -0.70
CA LEU A 4 -11.35 8.80 -1.62
C LEU A 4 -12.02 8.40 -2.93
N ALA A 5 -13.26 7.91 -2.88
CA ALA A 5 -14.03 7.57 -4.07
C ALA A 5 -14.45 8.82 -4.88
N ALA A 6 -14.58 9.98 -4.25
CA ALA A 6 -14.84 11.24 -4.94
C ALA A 6 -13.56 11.95 -5.45
N ALA A 7 -12.39 11.53 -4.97
CA ALA A 7 -11.14 12.22 -5.23
C ALA A 7 -10.65 12.10 -6.69
N ARG A 8 -10.07 13.20 -7.18
CA ARG A 8 -9.32 13.25 -8.44
C ARG A 8 -7.87 13.58 -8.13
N ILE A 9 -7.02 12.56 -8.14
CA ILE A 9 -5.59 12.69 -7.80
C ILE A 9 -4.79 12.75 -9.10
N GLY A 10 -4.53 13.96 -9.59
CA GLY A 10 -3.79 14.16 -10.84
C GLY A 10 -4.39 13.40 -12.03
N SER A 11 -3.56 12.64 -12.75
CA SER A 11 -3.98 11.83 -13.91
C SER A 11 -4.11 10.33 -13.57
N THR A 12 -4.20 10.00 -12.29
CA THR A 12 -4.32 8.60 -11.84
C THR A 12 -5.70 8.03 -12.17
N PHE A 13 -5.77 6.70 -12.32
CA PHE A 13 -7.02 5.97 -12.39
C PHE A 13 -7.52 5.70 -10.97
N ASN A 14 -8.71 6.20 -10.63
CA ASN A 14 -9.29 5.97 -9.31
C ASN A 14 -10.11 4.67 -9.31
N GLN A 15 -9.48 3.56 -8.92
CA GLN A 15 -10.13 2.25 -8.88
C GLN A 15 -11.33 2.16 -7.92
N TYR A 16 -11.50 3.14 -7.02
CA TYR A 16 -12.63 3.23 -6.08
C TYR A 16 -13.81 4.03 -6.64
N ALA A 17 -13.59 4.79 -7.72
CA ALA A 17 -14.61 5.60 -8.37
C ALA A 17 -15.01 5.07 -9.74
N GLU A 18 -14.06 4.43 -10.43
CA GLU A 18 -14.16 4.13 -11.86
C GLU A 18 -14.24 2.63 -12.13
N GLY A 19 -15.09 2.28 -13.10
CA GLY A 19 -15.24 0.92 -13.62
C GLY A 19 -16.19 0.02 -12.82
N PRO A 20 -16.45 -1.20 -13.32
CA PRO A 20 -17.51 -2.06 -12.80
C PRO A 20 -17.23 -2.63 -11.41
N ARG A 21 -15.98 -2.57 -10.94
CA ARG A 21 -15.55 -3.11 -9.66
C ARG A 21 -15.47 -2.06 -8.55
N ALA A 22 -15.67 -0.77 -8.86
CA ALA A 22 -15.48 0.34 -7.92
C ALA A 22 -16.17 0.09 -6.56
N ARG A 23 -17.45 -0.29 -6.58
CA ARG A 23 -18.22 -0.62 -5.36
C ARG A 23 -17.57 -1.74 -4.54
N LEU A 24 -17.21 -2.85 -5.18
CA LEU A 24 -16.54 -3.97 -4.52
C LEU A 24 -15.20 -3.55 -3.91
N LEU A 25 -14.43 -2.72 -4.62
CA LEU A 25 -13.14 -2.26 -4.13
C LEU A 25 -13.29 -1.29 -2.95
N CYS A 26 -14.35 -0.47 -2.94
CA CYS A 26 -14.71 0.33 -1.78
C CYS A 26 -15.06 -0.55 -0.57
N GLU A 27 -15.91 -1.55 -0.75
CA GLU A 27 -16.31 -2.48 0.32
C GLU A 27 -15.12 -3.23 0.89
N ARG A 28 -14.20 -3.70 0.03
CA ARG A 28 -12.96 -4.36 0.46
C ARG A 28 -12.05 -3.43 1.24
N LEU A 29 -11.83 -2.21 0.74
CA LEU A 29 -10.95 -1.26 1.40
C LEU A 29 -11.54 -0.79 2.74
N SER A 30 -12.85 -0.54 2.82
CA SER A 30 -13.52 -0.23 4.10
C SER A 30 -13.28 -1.32 5.13
N ARG A 31 -13.59 -2.57 4.77
CA ARG A 31 -13.42 -3.70 5.68
C ARG A 31 -11.96 -3.85 6.12
N TYR A 32 -11.03 -3.75 5.19
CA TYR A 32 -9.61 -3.81 5.50
C TYR A 32 -9.18 -2.71 6.49
N LEU A 33 -9.63 -1.48 6.30
CA LEU A 33 -9.30 -0.38 7.23
C LEU A 33 -9.95 -0.56 8.61
N GLU A 34 -11.14 -1.15 8.68
CA GLU A 34 -11.82 -1.49 9.93
C GLU A 34 -11.08 -2.61 10.68
N GLU A 35 -10.68 -3.68 9.97
CA GLU A 35 -9.91 -4.80 10.52
C GLU A 35 -8.52 -4.34 11.01
N GLN A 36 -7.96 -3.30 10.39
CA GLN A 36 -6.64 -2.75 10.73
C GLN A 36 -6.67 -1.45 11.53
N ALA A 37 -7.81 -1.13 12.14
CA ALA A 37 -7.97 0.10 12.92
C ALA A 37 -6.96 0.21 14.07
N ASP A 38 -6.61 -0.91 14.71
CA ASP A 38 -5.72 -0.96 15.88
C ASP A 38 -4.25 -1.27 15.52
N ALA A 39 -3.92 -1.38 14.22
CA ALA A 39 -2.57 -1.67 13.79
C ALA A 39 -1.58 -0.59 14.26
N LEU A 40 -0.47 -1.02 14.88
CA LEU A 40 0.55 -0.14 15.45
C LEU A 40 1.56 0.37 14.42
N VAL A 41 1.76 -0.41 13.34
CA VAL A 41 2.72 -0.10 12.28
C VAL A 41 1.97 0.25 11.00
N LEU A 42 2.42 1.30 10.31
CA LEU A 42 1.96 1.67 8.98
C LEU A 42 3.09 1.48 7.96
N LEU A 43 3.01 0.44 7.12
CA LEU A 43 3.89 0.30 5.97
C LEU A 43 3.31 1.07 4.78
N VAL A 44 4.08 2.01 4.26
CA VAL A 44 3.64 2.90 3.19
C VAL A 44 4.48 2.76 1.92
N GLY A 45 3.81 2.36 0.83
CA GLY A 45 4.36 2.28 -0.52
C GLY A 45 4.09 3.54 -1.34
N GLU A 46 4.62 3.60 -2.56
CA GLU A 46 4.44 4.76 -3.46
C GLU A 46 3.00 4.84 -4.00
N ALA A 47 2.55 3.80 -4.71
CA ALA A 47 1.26 3.76 -5.37
C ALA A 47 0.84 2.32 -5.76
N PRO A 48 -0.45 2.06 -5.99
CA PRO A 48 -0.94 0.81 -6.55
C PRO A 48 -0.26 0.42 -7.87
N GLY A 49 0.18 -0.83 -7.99
CA GLY A 49 0.59 -1.41 -9.26
C GLY A 49 -0.59 -1.91 -10.10
N TYR A 50 -0.41 -1.95 -11.43
CA TYR A 50 -1.47 -2.31 -12.38
C TYR A 50 -2.02 -3.74 -12.20
N ARG A 51 -1.26 -4.64 -11.55
CA ARG A 51 -1.62 -6.03 -11.22
C ARG A 51 -1.94 -6.27 -9.74
N GLY A 52 -1.68 -5.29 -8.88
CA GLY A 52 -1.87 -5.37 -7.44
C GLY A 52 -3.12 -4.60 -7.00
N ALA A 53 -2.90 -3.61 -6.14
CA ALA A 53 -3.95 -2.83 -5.47
C ALA A 53 -4.93 -2.13 -6.44
N ARG A 54 -4.52 -1.84 -7.69
CA ARG A 54 -5.43 -1.32 -8.72
C ARG A 54 -6.61 -2.27 -8.96
N VAL A 55 -6.36 -3.59 -8.90
CA VAL A 55 -7.34 -4.64 -9.21
C VAL A 55 -8.01 -5.16 -7.95
N SER A 56 -7.23 -5.34 -6.88
CA SER A 56 -7.70 -5.93 -5.62
C SER A 56 -8.43 -4.93 -4.72
N GLY A 57 -8.11 -3.65 -4.83
CA GLY A 57 -8.58 -2.57 -3.96
C GLY A 57 -7.77 -2.40 -2.67
N ILE A 58 -6.88 -3.33 -2.33
CA ILE A 58 -6.16 -3.36 -1.04
C ILE A 58 -4.65 -3.11 -1.29
N PRO A 59 -4.02 -2.13 -0.61
CA PRO A 59 -2.59 -1.85 -0.72
C PRO A 59 -1.72 -3.09 -0.50
N PHE A 60 -0.67 -3.24 -1.32
CA PHE A 60 0.24 -4.41 -1.28
C PHE A 60 -0.43 -5.78 -1.37
N THR A 61 -1.65 -5.86 -1.91
CA THR A 61 -2.39 -7.11 -2.05
C THR A 61 -2.82 -7.30 -3.51
N SER A 62 -2.60 -8.48 -4.06
CA SER A 62 -3.04 -8.83 -5.43
C SER A 62 -4.37 -9.59 -5.42
N GLU A 63 -5.11 -9.56 -6.53
CA GLU A 63 -6.40 -10.26 -6.63
C GLU A 63 -6.25 -11.77 -6.38
N ARG A 64 -5.10 -12.33 -6.76
CA ARG A 64 -4.77 -13.73 -6.52
C ARG A 64 -4.65 -14.08 -5.05
N GLN A 65 -4.13 -13.18 -4.22
CA GLN A 65 -4.06 -13.42 -2.78
C GLN A 65 -5.46 -13.44 -2.14
N LEU A 66 -6.39 -12.64 -2.64
CA LEU A 66 -7.75 -12.58 -2.10
C LEU A 66 -8.65 -13.73 -2.58
N THR A 67 -8.47 -14.21 -3.82
CA THR A 67 -9.45 -15.09 -4.48
C THR A 67 -8.88 -16.42 -4.97
N GLY A 68 -7.55 -16.60 -4.91
CA GLY A 68 -6.84 -17.69 -5.59
C GLY A 68 -6.75 -17.52 -7.11
N SER A 69 -7.37 -16.49 -7.68
CA SER A 69 -7.48 -16.28 -9.14
C SER A 69 -7.12 -14.85 -9.56
N GLY A 70 -6.93 -14.62 -10.86
CA GLY A 70 -6.60 -13.29 -11.39
C GLY A 70 -5.10 -12.92 -11.30
N PRO A 71 -4.75 -11.63 -11.46
CA PRO A 71 -3.35 -11.22 -11.51
C PRO A 71 -2.65 -11.41 -10.15
N ALA A 72 -1.42 -11.91 -10.21
CA ALA A 72 -0.45 -11.84 -9.13
C ALA A 72 0.44 -10.61 -9.30
N GLU A 73 0.96 -10.09 -8.20
CA GLU A 73 1.98 -9.04 -8.17
C GLU A 73 3.13 -9.47 -7.26
N ALA A 74 4.35 -9.50 -7.79
CA ALA A 74 5.52 -10.01 -7.07
C ALA A 74 5.82 -9.24 -5.78
N THR A 75 5.69 -7.90 -5.79
CA THR A 75 5.84 -7.06 -4.60
C THR A 75 4.86 -7.46 -3.51
N ALA A 76 3.58 -7.56 -3.85
CA ALA A 76 2.52 -7.97 -2.92
C ALA A 76 2.80 -9.36 -2.30
N THR A 77 3.20 -10.34 -3.13
CA THR A 77 3.57 -11.67 -2.66
C THR A 77 4.75 -11.64 -1.68
N ILE A 78 5.80 -10.84 -1.97
CA ILE A 78 6.97 -10.77 -1.09
C ILE A 78 6.63 -10.06 0.22
N VAL A 79 5.87 -8.96 0.20
CA VAL A 79 5.48 -8.23 1.42
C VAL A 79 4.71 -9.15 2.36
N HIS A 80 3.65 -9.79 1.87
CA HIS A 80 2.84 -10.70 2.68
C HIS A 80 3.64 -11.90 3.22
N ARG A 81 4.48 -12.53 2.39
CA ARG A 81 5.35 -13.61 2.86
C ARG A 81 6.29 -13.16 3.98
N VAL A 82 6.87 -11.97 3.86
CA VAL A 82 7.81 -11.46 4.88
C VAL A 82 7.08 -11.08 6.17
N LEU A 83 5.88 -10.53 6.09
CA LEU A 83 5.05 -10.27 7.28
C LEU A 83 4.74 -11.59 8.01
N ASP A 84 4.36 -12.63 7.26
CA ASP A 84 4.11 -13.96 7.80
C ASP A 84 5.36 -14.57 8.47
N GLU A 85 6.50 -14.52 7.78
CA GLU A 85 7.80 -15.00 8.29
C GLU A 85 8.29 -14.27 9.55
N LEU A 86 7.82 -13.04 9.79
CA LEU A 86 8.16 -12.23 10.96
C LEU A 86 7.07 -12.29 12.06
N GLY A 87 5.96 -12.98 11.82
CA GLY A 87 4.82 -13.02 12.75
C GLY A 87 4.08 -11.68 12.87
N LEU A 88 4.27 -10.78 11.89
CA LEU A 88 3.65 -9.46 11.82
C LEU A 88 2.34 -9.51 11.05
N GLN A 89 1.48 -10.49 11.37
CA GLN A 89 0.21 -10.70 10.69
C GLN A 89 -0.62 -9.40 10.64
N GLU A 90 -1.62 -9.39 9.75
CA GLU A 90 -2.30 -8.16 9.32
C GLU A 90 -2.67 -7.23 10.49
N GLU A 91 -3.19 -7.76 11.61
CA GLU A 91 -3.58 -7.03 12.85
C GLU A 91 -2.51 -6.08 13.44
N HIS A 92 -1.23 -6.29 13.14
CA HIS A 92 -0.14 -5.43 13.63
C HIS A 92 0.30 -4.37 12.62
N VAL A 93 -0.09 -4.53 11.34
CA VAL A 93 0.48 -3.77 10.22
C VAL A 93 -0.60 -3.32 9.24
N LEU A 94 -0.84 -2.01 9.22
CA LEU A 94 -1.60 -1.37 8.17
C LEU A 94 -0.69 -1.16 6.94
N LEU A 95 -1.15 -1.61 5.78
CA LEU A 95 -0.51 -1.42 4.47
C LEU A 95 -1.21 -0.27 3.75
N TRP A 96 -0.44 0.69 3.25
CA TRP A 96 -0.98 1.83 2.53
C TRP A 96 -0.10 2.28 1.37
N ASN A 97 -0.63 3.14 0.50
CA ASN A 97 0.13 3.82 -0.55
C ASN A 97 -0.04 5.33 -0.42
N VAL A 98 1.04 6.09 -0.56
CA VAL A 98 0.98 7.58 -0.52
C VAL A 98 0.00 8.11 -1.53
N VAL A 99 0.07 7.61 -2.77
CA VAL A 99 -0.93 7.87 -3.79
C VAL A 99 -1.88 6.68 -3.82
N PRO A 100 -3.10 6.77 -3.25
CA PRO A 100 -3.98 5.62 -3.09
C PRO A 100 -4.62 5.14 -4.41
N THR A 101 -4.50 5.93 -5.48
CA THR A 101 -5.03 5.64 -6.82
C THR A 101 -3.90 5.25 -7.79
N HIS A 102 -4.22 4.57 -8.88
CA HIS A 102 -3.20 3.98 -9.75
C HIS A 102 -2.59 5.00 -10.75
N PRO A 103 -1.29 5.31 -10.67
CA PRO A 103 -0.57 6.07 -11.69
C PRO A 103 -0.15 5.13 -12.83
N GLY A 104 -0.83 5.19 -13.97
CA GLY A 104 -0.47 4.35 -15.10
C GLY A 104 -1.64 4.04 -16.02
N THR A 105 -1.54 2.91 -16.71
CA THR A 105 -2.56 2.39 -17.62
C THR A 105 -3.07 1.05 -17.13
N ALA A 106 -4.00 0.44 -17.86
CA ALA A 106 -4.46 -0.90 -17.53
C ALA A 106 -3.35 -1.98 -17.54
N SER A 107 -2.22 -1.72 -18.18
CA SER A 107 -1.13 -2.68 -18.39
C SER A 107 0.27 -2.18 -18.00
N SER A 108 0.40 -0.96 -17.45
CA SER A 108 1.70 -0.38 -17.11
C SER A 108 1.63 0.55 -15.90
N ASN A 109 2.73 0.62 -15.15
CA ASN A 109 2.91 1.58 -14.07
C ASN A 109 3.61 2.84 -14.57
N ARG A 110 3.26 3.99 -13.99
CA ARG A 110 4.00 5.26 -14.06
C ARG A 110 4.39 5.67 -12.64
N ARG A 111 5.50 6.39 -12.47
CA ARG A 111 5.80 7.06 -11.20
C ARG A 111 4.81 8.20 -10.94
N PRO A 112 4.18 8.32 -9.76
CA PRO A 112 3.49 9.52 -9.36
C PRO A 112 4.29 10.81 -9.56
N THR A 113 3.57 11.86 -9.89
CA THR A 113 4.09 13.23 -9.86
C THR A 113 4.15 13.74 -8.43
N ARG A 114 4.88 14.85 -8.22
CA ARG A 114 4.93 15.50 -6.91
C ARG A 114 3.55 15.97 -6.44
N ALA A 115 2.74 16.53 -7.35
CA ALA A 115 1.39 16.99 -7.03
C ALA A 115 0.44 15.83 -6.65
N GLU A 116 0.58 14.67 -7.30
CA GLU A 116 -0.17 13.46 -6.93
C GLU A 116 0.22 12.96 -5.53
N ILE A 117 1.52 12.99 -5.21
CA ILE A 117 2.04 12.67 -3.87
C ILE A 117 1.48 13.65 -2.82
N ASP A 118 1.63 14.96 -3.06
CA ASP A 118 1.19 15.99 -2.12
C ASP A 118 -0.33 15.92 -1.85
N PHE A 119 -1.13 15.62 -2.88
CA PHE A 119 -2.57 15.40 -2.69
C PHE A 119 -2.85 14.12 -1.89
N GLY A 120 -2.11 13.04 -2.18
CA GLY A 120 -2.27 11.76 -1.51
C GLY A 120 -2.05 11.81 0.01
N LEU A 121 -1.22 12.76 0.48
CA LEU A 121 -0.97 13.00 1.90
C LEU A 121 -2.26 13.19 2.72
N ARG A 122 -3.29 13.79 2.13
CA ARG A 122 -4.60 13.98 2.76
C ARG A 122 -5.25 12.69 3.25
N PHE A 123 -5.01 11.57 2.57
CA PHE A 123 -5.53 10.26 2.98
C PHE A 123 -4.56 9.48 3.86
N PHE A 124 -3.28 9.85 3.81
CA PHE A 124 -2.23 9.21 4.60
C PHE A 124 -2.17 9.77 6.03
N GLU A 125 -2.28 11.08 6.21
CA GLU A 125 -2.10 11.75 7.51
C GLU A 125 -3.00 11.17 8.62
N PRO A 126 -4.33 10.94 8.39
CA PRO A 126 -5.18 10.33 9.42
C PRO A 126 -4.80 8.88 9.74
N LEU A 127 -4.21 8.15 8.80
CA LEU A 127 -3.76 6.78 9.01
C LEU A 127 -2.40 6.74 9.73
N ALA A 128 -1.58 7.78 9.59
CA ALA A 128 -0.29 7.87 10.24
C ALA A 128 -0.38 8.27 11.72
N GLU A 129 -1.46 8.93 12.12
CA GLU A 129 -1.66 9.37 13.49
C GLU A 129 -1.62 8.19 14.48
N GLY A 130 -0.74 8.28 15.47
CA GLY A 130 -0.55 7.25 16.49
C GLY A 130 0.17 5.98 16.05
N ARG A 131 0.65 5.89 14.79
CA ARG A 131 1.30 4.69 14.25
C ARG A 131 2.79 4.92 13.95
N ALA A 132 3.57 3.85 14.07
CA ALA A 132 4.95 3.83 13.61
C ALA A 132 4.97 3.70 12.07
N VAL A 133 5.32 4.77 11.38
CA VAL A 133 5.35 4.81 9.90
C VAL A 133 6.67 4.27 9.37
N VAL A 134 6.60 3.30 8.45
CA VAL A 134 7.75 2.73 7.75
C VAL A 134 7.55 2.82 6.24
N ALA A 135 8.44 3.57 5.59
CA ALA A 135 8.45 3.76 4.14
C ALA A 135 8.99 2.51 3.40
N VAL A 136 8.27 2.01 2.40
CA VAL A 136 8.73 0.94 1.52
C VAL A 136 9.31 1.52 0.24
N GLY A 137 10.64 1.56 0.15
CA GLY A 137 11.37 2.10 -0.99
C GLY A 137 11.65 3.60 -0.94
N ARG A 138 12.47 4.07 -1.89
CA ARG A 138 13.04 5.42 -1.92
C ARG A 138 12.04 6.56 -2.13
N VAL A 139 10.84 6.25 -2.62
CA VAL A 139 9.84 7.31 -2.90
C VAL A 139 9.08 7.66 -1.64
N ALA A 140 8.68 6.67 -0.84
CA ALA A 140 8.10 6.92 0.47
C ALA A 140 9.13 7.62 1.41
N GLU A 141 10.41 7.26 1.32
CA GLU A 141 11.50 7.94 2.06
C GLU A 141 11.65 9.44 1.69
N ARG A 142 11.42 9.81 0.44
CA ARG A 142 11.51 11.22 0.02
C ARG A 142 10.24 12.01 0.30
N ALA A 143 9.10 11.32 0.37
CA ALA A 143 7.83 11.92 0.75
C ALA A 143 7.75 12.16 2.27
N PHE A 144 8.38 11.31 3.07
CA PHE A 144 8.31 11.35 4.53
C PHE A 144 9.70 11.24 5.17
N ARG A 145 9.97 12.06 6.19
CA ARG A 145 11.15 11.89 7.05
C ARG A 145 10.97 10.73 8.04
N CYS A 146 10.62 9.54 7.54
CA CYS A 146 10.39 8.34 8.36
C CYS A 146 11.42 7.25 8.06
N PRO A 147 11.58 6.25 8.96
CA PRO A 147 12.37 5.07 8.68
C PRO A 147 11.95 4.41 7.36
N SER A 148 12.92 3.98 6.56
CA SER A 148 12.65 3.36 5.27
C SER A 148 13.31 1.98 5.15
N VAL A 149 12.62 1.09 4.44
CA VAL A 149 13.11 -0.25 4.10
C VAL A 149 13.27 -0.36 2.60
N ARG A 150 14.24 -1.16 2.14
CA ARG A 150 14.46 -1.37 0.70
C ARG A 150 13.22 -2.02 0.09
N HIS A 151 12.74 -1.48 -1.03
CA HIS A 151 11.61 -2.08 -1.76
C HIS A 151 11.92 -3.53 -2.17
N PRO A 152 10.99 -4.49 -2.02
CA PRO A 152 11.27 -5.93 -2.20
C PRO A 152 11.53 -6.38 -3.65
N SER A 153 11.33 -5.50 -4.63
CA SER A 153 11.55 -5.80 -6.06
C SER A 153 13.03 -5.84 -6.45
N HIS A 154 13.33 -6.41 -7.63
CA HIS A 154 14.69 -6.47 -8.20
C HIS A 154 15.74 -7.06 -7.24
N GLY A 155 15.46 -8.24 -6.67
CA GLY A 155 16.32 -8.86 -5.66
C GLY A 155 16.29 -8.14 -4.31
N GLY A 156 15.20 -7.43 -4.01
CA GLY A 156 14.98 -6.63 -2.81
C GLY A 156 14.59 -7.40 -1.55
N ALA A 157 14.13 -8.64 -1.70
CA ALA A 157 13.42 -9.37 -0.66
C ALA A 157 14.19 -9.53 0.65
N GLU A 158 15.47 -9.93 0.60
CA GLU A 158 16.26 -10.16 1.81
C GLU A 158 16.54 -8.86 2.58
N ALA A 159 16.88 -7.80 1.85
CA ALA A 159 17.09 -6.48 2.43
C ALA A 159 15.79 -5.90 3.01
N PHE A 160 14.65 -6.10 2.34
CA PHE A 160 13.33 -5.73 2.86
C PHE A 160 13.06 -6.44 4.19
N ARG A 161 13.24 -7.78 4.23
CA ARG A 161 13.04 -8.60 5.44
C ARG A 161 13.93 -8.16 6.60
N SER A 162 15.24 -8.05 6.35
CA SER A 162 16.22 -7.67 7.38
C SER A 162 15.93 -6.28 7.94
N SER A 163 15.62 -5.31 7.07
CA SER A 163 15.31 -3.94 7.51
C SER A 163 13.99 -3.87 8.27
N LEU A 164 12.95 -4.59 7.79
CA LEU A 164 11.65 -4.62 8.45
C LEU A 164 11.75 -5.20 9.86
N ARG A 165 12.46 -6.33 10.02
CA ARG A 165 12.75 -6.90 11.35
C ARG A 165 13.43 -5.89 12.27
N SER A 166 14.42 -5.14 11.77
CA SER A 166 15.14 -4.16 12.59
C SER A 166 14.22 -3.05 13.10
N VAL A 167 13.33 -2.52 12.25
CA VAL A 167 12.44 -1.41 12.64
C VAL A 167 11.27 -1.87 13.51
N THR A 168 10.82 -3.12 13.38
CA THR A 168 9.72 -3.65 14.21
C THR A 168 10.19 -4.31 15.51
N SER A 169 11.47 -4.67 15.64
CA SER A 169 12.04 -5.21 16.89
C SER A 169 12.54 -4.14 17.87
N SER A 170 12.48 -2.85 17.50
CA SER A 170 13.02 -1.76 18.32
C SER A 170 12.01 -1.17 19.33
N ASP A 171 10.78 -1.69 19.40
CA ASP A 171 9.71 -1.21 20.29
C ASP A 171 8.97 -2.37 21.02
N VAL A 172 9.71 -3.33 21.58
CA VAL A 172 9.20 -4.29 22.59
C VAL A 172 10.07 -4.23 23.85
#